data_AF-A0A7W0SW36-F1
#
_entry.id   AF-A0A7W0SW36-F1
#
_cell.length_a   1.000
_cell.length_b   1.000
_cell.length_c   1.000
_cell.angle_alpha   90.00
_cell.angle_beta   90.00
_cell.angle_gamma   90.00
#
_symmetry.space_group_name_H-M   'P 1'
#
loop_
_entity.id
_entity.type
_entity.pdbx_description
1 polymer ?
#
loop_
_entity_poly.entity_id
_entity_poly.type
_entity_poly.pdbx_seq_one_letter_code
_entity_poly.pdbx_strand_id
1 'polypeptide(L)'
;VDGPGSDEVRAFIVDNALMWLRDYHVDGLRLDAVHAIVDESARHVLEQLSTAVTELSQTRGLPLWLIAESDLNAPRFVRSASAGGYGLAASWADEWHHALHSVLTGETSGYYSDFGSMSQLVKALRQAWVYDGEYSVHRDRVHGRPPSGLSGEQFVVCAQNHDQIGNRAAGDRLGALTSVGRLKIAAALLLTGPFVPLLFQGEEWAASTPFQYFTDHQDPELGRAVSQGRQNEFAYFGWRPEDVPDPQEIATFERSRLRWQELAQDSHADMLKWYRSLIALRRGHPGLACGPLDDVTVDFDAGEQWLVMQRRAGAISVAVNLGPVPCELQLGQEILLSSVPDLQIDDDGVVVLPADSAVVVDSSRQVSRPDASISASRPRPRGTPTARQYEPIAFG
;
A
#
# COMPACT_ATOMS: atom_id res chain seq x y z
N VAL A 1 -20.46 13.03 16.30
CA VAL A 1 -20.56 14.45 15.83
C VAL A 1 -21.99 14.78 15.36
N ASP A 2 -22.93 14.31 16.15
CA ASP A 2 -24.30 13.97 15.73
C ASP A 2 -25.29 14.07 16.90
N GLY A 3 -24.83 14.53 18.07
CA GLY A 3 -25.69 14.80 19.21
C GLY A 3 -26.61 16.01 18.99
N PRO A 4 -27.58 16.26 19.90
CA PRO A 4 -28.43 17.45 19.85
C PRO A 4 -27.60 18.74 19.82
N GLY A 5 -27.91 19.64 18.89
CA GLY A 5 -27.17 20.91 18.70
C GLY A 5 -25.79 20.76 18.07
N SER A 6 -25.49 19.61 17.43
CA SER A 6 -24.19 19.35 16.80
C SER A 6 -23.90 20.17 15.54
N ASP A 7 -24.87 20.91 15.00
CA ASP A 7 -24.72 21.68 13.77
C ASP A 7 -23.49 22.61 13.80
N GLU A 8 -23.26 23.30 14.91
CA GLU A 8 -22.11 24.21 15.05
C GLU A 8 -20.76 23.47 15.11
N VAL A 9 -20.72 22.27 15.69
CA VAL A 9 -19.52 21.42 15.70
C VAL A 9 -19.22 20.92 14.29
N ARG A 10 -20.26 20.55 13.53
CA ARG A 10 -20.12 20.11 12.14
C ARG A 10 -19.68 21.27 11.26
N ALA A 11 -20.26 22.45 11.44
CA ALA A 11 -19.87 23.67 10.74
C ALA A 11 -18.40 23.99 11.02
N PHE A 12 -17.97 23.92 12.29
CA PHE A 12 -16.56 24.12 12.65
C PHE A 12 -15.61 23.17 11.88
N ILE A 13 -15.93 21.89 11.78
CA ILE A 13 -15.11 20.91 11.03
C ILE A 13 -15.03 21.28 9.56
N VAL A 14 -16.17 21.58 8.93
CA VAL A 14 -16.24 21.91 7.50
C VAL A 14 -15.53 23.23 7.22
N ASP A 15 -15.79 24.27 8.00
CA ASP A 15 -15.19 25.59 7.84
C ASP A 15 -13.68 25.56 8.06
N ASN A 16 -13.19 24.73 8.99
CA ASN A 16 -11.75 24.54 9.19
C ASN A 16 -11.08 23.94 7.94
N ALA A 17 -11.68 22.91 7.35
CA ALA A 17 -11.16 22.31 6.13
C ALA A 17 -11.20 23.30 4.95
N LEU A 18 -12.31 24.04 4.81
CA LEU A 18 -12.44 25.07 3.78
C LEU A 18 -11.45 26.22 4.00
N MET A 19 -11.14 26.61 5.24
CA MET A 19 -10.12 27.62 5.54
C MET A 19 -8.76 27.20 4.99
N TRP A 20 -8.30 25.97 5.24
CA TRP A 20 -7.03 25.49 4.70
C TRP A 20 -7.00 25.53 3.17
N LEU A 21 -8.05 25.02 2.53
CA LEU A 21 -8.13 24.97 1.08
C LEU A 21 -8.26 26.38 0.47
N ARG A 22 -9.16 27.22 1.00
CA ARG A 22 -9.49 28.55 0.49
C ARG A 22 -8.43 29.59 0.81
N ASP A 23 -7.96 29.66 2.06
CA ASP A 23 -7.16 30.77 2.57
C ASP A 23 -5.66 30.46 2.55
N TYR A 24 -5.29 29.20 2.78
CA TYR A 24 -3.89 28.74 2.73
C TYR A 24 -3.51 28.08 1.40
N HIS A 25 -4.48 27.85 0.52
CA HIS A 25 -4.27 27.38 -0.85
C HIS A 25 -3.57 26.01 -0.92
N VAL A 26 -3.80 25.14 0.07
CA VAL A 26 -3.40 23.73 -0.05
C VAL A 26 -4.33 23.02 -1.05
N ASP A 27 -3.79 22.07 -1.81
CA ASP A 27 -4.53 21.39 -2.89
C ASP A 27 -5.38 20.20 -2.40
N GLY A 28 -5.26 19.85 -1.12
CA GLY A 28 -6.03 18.77 -0.54
C GLY A 28 -5.71 18.54 0.93
N LEU A 29 -6.51 17.68 1.56
CA LEU A 29 -6.40 17.32 2.97
C LEU A 29 -6.39 15.79 3.12
N ARG A 30 -5.47 15.28 3.94
CA ARG A 30 -5.52 13.92 4.47
C ARG A 30 -6.28 13.97 5.79
N LEU A 31 -7.38 13.22 5.87
CA LEU A 31 -8.25 13.14 7.03
C LEU A 31 -7.80 11.97 7.89
N ASP A 32 -7.35 12.28 9.09
CA ASP A 32 -6.83 11.32 10.07
C ASP A 32 -7.95 10.44 10.64
N ALA A 33 -7.65 9.16 10.79
CA ALA A 33 -8.46 8.14 11.45
C ALA A 33 -9.97 8.27 11.20
N VAL A 34 -10.40 8.37 9.94
CA VAL A 34 -11.82 8.69 9.62
C VAL A 34 -12.81 7.64 10.11
N HIS A 35 -12.34 6.43 10.42
CA HIS A 35 -13.11 5.36 11.04
C HIS A 35 -13.50 5.66 12.50
N ALA A 36 -12.77 6.54 13.19
CA ALA A 36 -13.06 7.00 14.54
C ALA A 36 -14.10 8.15 14.56
N ILE A 37 -14.44 8.72 13.40
CA ILE A 37 -15.48 9.74 13.27
C ILE A 37 -16.84 9.04 13.25
N VAL A 38 -17.46 8.93 14.43
CA VAL A 38 -18.80 8.36 14.58
C VAL A 38 -19.86 9.43 14.28
N ASP A 39 -20.70 9.14 13.30
CA ASP A 39 -21.81 9.98 12.87
C ASP A 39 -22.96 9.15 12.30
N GLU A 40 -24.07 9.09 13.03
CA GLU A 40 -25.28 8.38 12.61
C GLU A 40 -26.31 9.30 11.90
N SER A 41 -25.95 10.55 11.64
CA SER A 41 -26.80 11.49 10.89
C SER A 41 -27.12 10.94 9.49
N ALA A 42 -28.30 11.28 8.96
CA ALA A 42 -28.73 10.86 7.62
C ALA A 42 -27.73 11.24 6.51
N ARG A 43 -26.98 12.34 6.72
CA ARG A 43 -25.82 12.73 5.92
C ARG A 43 -24.58 12.73 6.82
N HIS A 44 -23.65 11.83 6.53
CA HIS A 44 -22.41 11.72 7.29
C HIS A 44 -21.54 12.97 7.11
N VAL A 45 -20.79 13.39 8.13
CA VAL A 45 -19.96 14.61 8.11
C VAL A 45 -18.92 14.57 7.01
N LEU A 46 -18.38 13.39 6.69
CA LEU A 46 -17.45 13.19 5.58
C LEU A 46 -18.11 13.44 4.20
N GLU A 47 -19.37 13.05 4.04
CA GLU A 47 -20.13 13.36 2.82
C GLU A 47 -20.44 14.85 2.72
N GLN A 48 -20.80 15.48 3.85
CA GLN A 48 -20.98 16.92 3.95
C GLN A 48 -19.70 17.68 3.57
N LEU A 49 -18.57 17.24 4.13
CA LEU A 49 -17.25 17.82 3.86
C LEU A 49 -16.85 17.65 2.38
N SER A 50 -16.98 16.44 1.81
CA SER A 50 -16.68 16.20 0.39
C SER A 50 -17.50 17.08 -0.54
N THR A 51 -18.78 17.28 -0.24
CA THR A 51 -19.65 18.15 -1.04
C THR A 51 -19.16 19.60 -0.98
N ALA A 52 -18.88 20.12 0.22
CA ALA A 52 -18.42 21.50 0.38
C ALA A 52 -17.07 21.74 -0.32
N VAL A 53 -16.15 20.78 -0.27
CA VAL A 53 -14.86 20.84 -0.99
C VAL A 53 -15.06 20.77 -2.50
N THR A 54 -16.01 19.98 -2.98
CA THR A 54 -16.37 19.91 -4.40
C THR A 54 -16.93 21.26 -4.90
N GLU A 55 -17.80 21.89 -4.12
CA GLU A 55 -18.33 23.23 -4.43
C GLU A 55 -17.22 24.30 -4.46
N LEU A 56 -16.28 24.25 -3.51
CA LEU A 56 -15.12 25.13 -3.50
C LEU A 56 -14.22 24.89 -4.71
N SER A 57 -13.93 23.63 -5.04
CA SER A 57 -13.14 23.22 -6.21
C SER A 57 -13.74 23.78 -7.51
N GLN A 58 -15.05 23.65 -7.70
CA GLN A 58 -15.77 24.22 -8.84
C GLN A 58 -15.70 25.74 -8.89
N THR A 59 -15.86 26.41 -7.75
CA THR A 59 -15.80 27.88 -7.64
C THR A 59 -14.41 28.40 -8.00
N ARG A 60 -13.35 27.67 -7.67
CA ARG A 60 -11.96 28.05 -7.97
C ARG A 60 -11.48 27.60 -9.35
N GLY A 61 -12.14 26.61 -9.96
CA GLY A 61 -11.70 26.01 -11.22
C GLY A 61 -10.41 25.18 -11.09
N LEU A 62 -10.12 24.68 -9.89
CA LEU A 62 -8.94 23.85 -9.59
C LEU A 62 -9.37 22.61 -8.79
N PRO A 63 -8.80 21.42 -9.09
CA PRO A 63 -9.14 20.21 -8.35
C PRO A 63 -8.67 20.30 -6.89
N LEU A 64 -9.53 19.91 -5.96
CA LEU A 64 -9.21 19.78 -4.53
C LEU A 64 -9.51 18.35 -4.08
N TRP A 65 -8.67 17.81 -3.21
CA TRP A 65 -8.71 16.39 -2.84
C TRP A 65 -8.92 16.19 -1.35
N LEU A 66 -9.75 15.21 -0.99
CA LEU A 66 -9.85 14.69 0.37
C LEU A 66 -9.44 13.23 0.36
N ILE A 67 -8.47 12.87 1.20
CA ILE A 67 -7.91 11.53 1.29
C ILE A 67 -8.19 10.99 2.68
N ALA A 68 -8.82 9.83 2.80
CA ALA A 68 -9.07 9.17 4.07
C ALA A 68 -7.87 8.37 4.54
N GLU A 69 -7.66 8.34 5.86
CA GLU A 69 -6.98 7.23 6.54
C GLU A 69 -8.03 6.38 7.27
N SER A 70 -8.12 5.10 6.92
CA SER A 70 -9.08 4.19 7.53
C SER A 70 -8.54 2.76 7.63
N ASP A 71 -8.62 2.17 8.82
CA ASP A 71 -8.34 0.75 9.06
C ASP A 71 -9.55 -0.16 8.75
N LEU A 72 -10.57 0.28 8.00
CA LEU A 72 -11.79 -0.52 7.81
C LEU A 72 -11.85 -1.29 6.49
N ASN A 73 -10.94 -1.04 5.54
CA ASN A 73 -11.02 -1.52 4.16
C ASN A 73 -12.43 -1.38 3.55
N ALA A 74 -13.02 -0.20 3.71
CA ALA A 74 -14.41 0.05 3.36
C ALA A 74 -14.51 0.91 2.09
N PRO A 75 -15.01 0.37 0.96
CA PRO A 75 -15.24 1.15 -0.27
C PRO A 75 -16.11 2.40 -0.08
N ARG A 76 -16.93 2.44 0.98
CA ARG A 76 -17.85 3.55 1.27
C ARG A 76 -17.12 4.90 1.38
N PHE A 77 -15.87 4.94 1.85
CA PHE A 77 -15.14 6.21 1.98
C PHE A 77 -14.93 6.90 0.63
N VAL A 78 -14.64 6.13 -0.43
CA VAL A 78 -14.26 6.66 -1.75
C VAL A 78 -15.37 6.58 -2.79
N ARG A 79 -16.41 5.76 -2.58
CA ARG A 79 -17.59 5.73 -3.46
C ARG A 79 -18.31 7.07 -3.44
N SER A 80 -18.89 7.45 -4.57
CA SER A 80 -19.72 8.67 -4.66
C SER A 80 -20.94 8.61 -3.74
N ALA A 81 -21.48 9.78 -3.39
CA ALA A 81 -22.74 9.87 -2.65
C ALA A 81 -23.89 9.15 -3.37
N SER A 82 -23.95 9.23 -4.71
CA SER A 82 -24.96 8.51 -5.52
C SER A 82 -24.85 6.98 -5.45
N ALA A 83 -23.68 6.46 -5.08
CA ALA A 83 -23.42 5.03 -4.84
C ALA A 83 -23.42 4.68 -3.33
N GLY A 84 -23.91 5.58 -2.47
CA GLY A 84 -24.00 5.39 -1.02
C GLY A 84 -22.69 5.58 -0.26
N GLY A 85 -21.67 6.19 -0.88
CA GLY A 85 -20.39 6.52 -0.24
C GLY A 85 -20.26 7.98 0.19
N TYR A 86 -19.09 8.36 0.67
CA TYR A 86 -18.78 9.72 1.16
C TYR A 86 -18.12 10.61 0.11
N GLY A 87 -17.71 10.06 -1.04
CA GLY A 87 -17.12 10.81 -2.14
C GLY A 87 -15.73 11.37 -1.85
N LEU A 88 -14.93 10.72 -1.00
CA LEU A 88 -13.53 11.08 -0.84
C LEU A 88 -12.72 10.60 -2.06
N ALA A 89 -11.62 11.26 -2.36
CA ALA A 89 -10.84 11.00 -3.57
C ALA A 89 -10.10 9.66 -3.50
N ALA A 90 -9.51 9.37 -2.35
CA ALA A 90 -8.76 8.14 -2.11
C ALA A 90 -8.80 7.76 -0.62
N SER A 91 -8.40 6.52 -0.32
CA SER A 91 -8.12 6.05 1.03
C SER A 91 -6.71 5.51 1.10
N TRP A 92 -6.01 5.73 2.21
CA TRP A 92 -4.82 4.96 2.54
C TRP A 92 -5.20 3.47 2.63
N ALA A 93 -4.32 2.63 2.10
CA ALA A 93 -4.48 1.18 2.06
C ALA A 93 -3.25 0.51 2.70
N ASP A 94 -3.22 0.55 4.04
CA ASP A 94 -2.07 0.11 4.83
C ASP A 94 -1.78 -1.39 4.69
N GLU A 95 -2.76 -2.20 4.30
CA GLU A 95 -2.51 -3.63 4.06
C GLU A 95 -1.61 -3.89 2.86
N TRP A 96 -1.50 -2.95 1.93
CA TRP A 96 -0.47 -2.99 0.90
C TRP A 96 0.92 -2.92 1.52
N HIS A 97 1.10 -1.99 2.46
CA HIS A 97 2.32 -1.86 3.26
C HIS A 97 2.56 -3.13 4.09
N HIS A 98 1.58 -3.61 4.85
CA HIS A 98 1.76 -4.77 5.74
C HIS A 98 2.17 -6.02 4.97
N ALA A 99 1.52 -6.30 3.83
CA ALA A 99 1.86 -7.44 3.00
C ALA A 99 3.29 -7.32 2.43
N LEU A 100 3.68 -6.13 1.97
CA LEU A 100 5.04 -5.87 1.49
C LEU A 100 6.06 -6.04 2.62
N HIS A 101 5.87 -5.36 3.74
CA HIS A 101 6.78 -5.34 4.87
C HIS A 101 7.02 -6.75 5.42
N SER A 102 5.97 -7.53 5.68
CA SER A 102 6.11 -8.88 6.21
C SER A 102 6.83 -9.82 5.25
N VAL A 103 6.64 -9.68 3.93
CA VAL A 103 7.39 -10.48 2.95
C VAL A 103 8.86 -10.05 2.86
N LEU A 104 9.15 -8.75 2.94
CA LEU A 104 10.52 -8.22 2.85
C LEU A 104 11.36 -8.42 4.11
N THR A 105 10.73 -8.49 5.29
CA THR A 105 11.43 -8.55 6.58
C THR A 105 11.28 -9.90 7.27
N GLY A 106 10.21 -10.65 6.96
CA GLY A 106 9.81 -11.85 7.71
C GLY A 106 9.12 -11.53 9.05
N GLU A 107 8.88 -10.27 9.37
CA GLU A 107 8.18 -9.90 10.62
C GLU A 107 6.69 -10.27 10.55
N THR A 108 6.21 -10.98 11.58
CA THR A 108 4.81 -11.42 11.72
C THR A 108 4.25 -11.13 13.13
N SER A 109 4.81 -10.15 13.84
CA SER A 109 4.39 -9.78 15.20
C SER A 109 3.37 -8.62 15.18
N GLY A 110 2.51 -8.52 16.20
CA GLY A 110 1.48 -7.47 16.26
C GLY A 110 0.50 -7.59 15.09
N TYR A 111 0.18 -6.46 14.45
CA TYR A 111 -0.73 -6.45 13.29
C TYR A 111 -0.14 -7.16 12.06
N TYR A 112 1.19 -7.40 11.99
CA TYR A 112 1.80 -8.20 10.93
C TYR A 112 1.46 -9.70 11.02
N SER A 113 0.87 -10.17 12.12
CA SER A 113 0.46 -11.58 12.29
C SER A 113 -0.61 -12.03 11.30
N ASP A 114 -1.34 -11.07 10.73
CA ASP A 114 -2.29 -11.28 9.66
C ASP A 114 -1.64 -11.38 8.26
N PHE A 115 -0.31 -11.18 8.14
CA PHE A 115 0.39 -11.07 6.86
C PHE A 115 1.63 -11.99 6.79
N GLY A 116 2.39 -11.92 5.69
CA GLY A 116 3.67 -12.61 5.53
C GLY A 116 3.74 -13.65 4.40
N SER A 117 2.61 -13.95 3.75
CA SER A 117 2.62 -14.83 2.57
C SER A 117 2.72 -14.06 1.25
N MET A 118 3.36 -14.66 0.24
CA MET A 118 3.43 -14.07 -1.10
C MET A 118 2.06 -13.93 -1.76
N SER A 119 1.10 -14.82 -1.46
CA SER A 119 -0.27 -14.69 -1.95
C SER A 119 -0.97 -13.43 -1.43
N GLN A 120 -0.69 -13.02 -0.19
CA GLN A 120 -1.20 -11.75 0.35
C GLN A 120 -0.56 -10.55 -0.32
N LEU A 121 0.76 -10.57 -0.59
CA LEU A 121 1.42 -9.54 -1.37
C LEU A 121 0.84 -9.45 -2.79
N VAL A 122 0.61 -10.58 -3.44
CA VAL A 122 -0.05 -10.66 -4.76
C VAL A 122 -1.45 -10.04 -4.71
N LYS A 123 -2.24 -10.34 -3.67
CA LYS A 123 -3.58 -9.76 -3.47
C LYS A 123 -3.48 -8.24 -3.29
N ALA A 124 -2.58 -7.76 -2.43
CA ALA A 124 -2.32 -6.34 -2.23
C ALA A 124 -1.89 -5.61 -3.53
N LEU A 125 -0.96 -6.18 -4.30
CA LEU A 125 -0.51 -5.58 -5.57
C LEU A 125 -1.63 -5.44 -6.60
N ARG A 126 -2.63 -6.34 -6.57
CA ARG A 126 -3.76 -6.32 -7.49
C ARG A 126 -4.88 -5.37 -7.05
N GLN A 127 -5.15 -5.27 -5.75
CA GLN A 127 -6.35 -4.58 -5.26
C GLN A 127 -6.18 -3.74 -3.99
N ALA A 128 -4.94 -3.42 -3.60
CA ALA A 128 -4.53 -2.66 -2.42
C ALA A 128 -4.84 -3.31 -1.07
N TRP A 129 -6.07 -3.76 -0.84
CA TRP A 129 -6.49 -4.44 0.38
C TRP A 129 -6.33 -5.96 0.29
N VAL A 130 -5.86 -6.56 1.39
CA VAL A 130 -5.76 -8.01 1.53
C VAL A 130 -7.05 -8.56 2.10
N TYR A 131 -7.61 -7.91 3.12
CA TYR A 131 -8.85 -8.30 3.76
C TYR A 131 -10.04 -7.61 3.09
N ASP A 132 -10.85 -8.41 2.39
CA ASP A 132 -12.00 -7.99 1.60
C ASP A 132 -13.29 -8.71 2.01
N GLY A 133 -13.42 -9.03 3.30
CA GLY A 133 -14.52 -9.82 3.86
C GLY A 133 -14.07 -11.18 4.43
N GLU A 134 -12.80 -11.30 4.78
CA GLU A 134 -12.18 -12.52 5.33
C GLU A 134 -11.91 -12.37 6.84
N TYR A 135 -11.74 -13.49 7.56
CA TYR A 135 -11.44 -13.47 9.00
C TYR A 135 -10.01 -13.04 9.27
N SER A 136 -9.84 -11.94 10.01
CA SER A 136 -8.56 -11.47 10.55
C SER A 136 -8.34 -12.08 11.92
N VAL A 137 -7.19 -12.75 12.10
CA VAL A 137 -6.82 -13.36 13.39
C VAL A 137 -6.44 -12.26 14.37
N HIS A 138 -5.70 -11.26 13.91
CA HIS A 138 -5.30 -10.12 14.74
C HIS A 138 -6.49 -9.32 15.28
N ARG A 139 -7.49 -9.06 14.43
CA ARG A 139 -8.68 -8.26 14.78
C ARG A 139 -9.82 -9.08 15.36
N ASP A 140 -9.67 -10.41 15.40
CA ASP A 140 -10.66 -11.37 15.90
C ASP A 140 -12.07 -11.18 15.31
N ARG A 141 -12.14 -10.89 14.00
CA ARG A 141 -13.40 -10.61 13.28
C ARG A 141 -13.23 -10.73 11.77
N VAL A 142 -14.35 -10.82 11.06
CA VAL A 142 -14.37 -10.61 9.60
C VAL A 142 -14.07 -9.14 9.30
N HIS A 143 -13.11 -8.92 8.40
CA HIS A 143 -12.58 -7.59 8.11
C HIS A 143 -12.68 -7.21 6.62
N GLY A 144 -12.97 -5.94 6.37
CA GLY A 144 -13.02 -5.34 5.05
C GLY A 144 -14.21 -5.71 4.17
N ARG A 145 -14.21 -5.15 2.96
CA ARG A 145 -15.13 -5.47 1.87
C ARG A 145 -14.39 -5.44 0.53
N PRO A 146 -14.90 -6.16 -0.49
CA PRO A 146 -14.29 -6.15 -1.82
C PRO A 146 -14.23 -4.73 -2.40
N PRO A 147 -13.08 -4.29 -2.94
CA PRO A 147 -12.92 -3.01 -3.61
C PRO A 147 -13.56 -2.98 -5.01
N SER A 148 -14.57 -3.82 -5.26
CA SER A 148 -15.22 -3.96 -6.57
C SER A 148 -15.73 -2.62 -7.10
N GLY A 149 -15.35 -2.34 -8.35
CA GLY A 149 -15.69 -1.10 -9.05
C GLY A 149 -14.83 0.11 -8.68
N LEU A 150 -13.83 -0.05 -7.81
CA LEU A 150 -12.84 0.99 -7.54
C LEU A 150 -11.66 0.90 -8.51
N SER A 151 -10.98 2.03 -8.69
CA SER A 151 -9.78 2.15 -9.52
C SER A 151 -8.56 2.49 -8.67
N GLY A 152 -7.36 2.26 -9.21
CA GLY A 152 -6.09 2.42 -8.49
C GLY A 152 -5.86 3.83 -7.93
N GLU A 153 -6.39 4.88 -8.58
CA GLU A 153 -6.29 6.26 -8.08
C GLU A 153 -7.03 6.49 -6.75
N GLN A 154 -7.92 5.59 -6.36
CA GLN A 154 -8.68 5.67 -5.11
C GLN A 154 -7.93 5.04 -3.92
N PHE A 155 -6.71 4.57 -4.13
CA PHE A 155 -5.86 3.97 -3.11
C PHE A 155 -4.52 4.69 -3.04
N VAL A 156 -4.20 5.19 -1.84
CA VAL A 156 -2.85 5.64 -1.50
C VAL A 156 -2.14 4.48 -0.83
N VAL A 157 -0.99 4.09 -1.38
CA VAL A 157 -0.16 3.00 -0.84
C VAL A 157 1.24 3.54 -0.55
N CYS A 158 1.94 2.92 0.39
CA CYS A 158 3.30 3.32 0.75
C CYS A 158 4.13 2.11 1.16
N ALA A 159 5.45 2.20 0.96
CA ALA A 159 6.40 1.31 1.62
C ALA A 159 6.75 1.81 3.03
N GLN A 160 6.68 3.13 3.26
CA GLN A 160 6.81 3.72 4.59
C GLN A 160 5.94 4.96 4.71
N ASN A 161 5.48 5.24 5.93
CA ASN A 161 4.89 6.51 6.33
C ASN A 161 5.28 6.81 7.79
N HIS A 162 4.73 7.86 8.38
CA HIS A 162 5.06 8.26 9.74
C HIS A 162 4.65 7.23 10.80
N ASP A 163 3.53 6.53 10.63
CA ASP A 163 3.08 5.47 11.55
C ASP A 163 3.90 4.20 11.40
N GLN A 164 4.12 3.76 10.16
CA GLN A 164 4.79 2.49 9.88
C GLN A 164 6.26 2.49 10.32
N ILE A 165 6.86 3.68 10.43
CA ILE A 165 8.19 3.88 11.05
C ILE A 165 8.03 4.25 12.53
N GLY A 166 7.26 5.31 12.82
CA GLY A 166 7.18 5.95 14.12
C GLY A 166 6.52 5.12 15.21
N ASN A 167 5.66 4.16 14.85
CA ASN A 167 5.05 3.20 15.78
C ASN A 167 5.93 1.96 16.03
N ARG A 168 7.18 1.96 15.57
CA ARG A 168 8.21 1.01 15.99
C ARG A 168 8.96 1.56 17.21
N ALA A 169 9.49 0.67 18.05
CA ALA A 169 10.12 1.05 19.32
C ALA A 169 11.23 2.09 19.12
N ALA A 170 12.18 1.81 18.22
CA ALA A 170 13.29 2.72 17.92
C ALA A 170 13.05 3.65 16.74
N GLY A 171 11.87 3.58 16.09
CA GLY A 171 11.56 4.35 14.88
C GLY A 171 12.32 3.89 13.65
N ASP A 172 12.59 2.58 13.52
CA ASP A 172 13.39 2.02 12.44
C ASP A 172 12.72 2.17 11.07
N ARG A 173 13.47 2.68 10.10
CA ARG A 173 13.07 2.66 8.69
C ARG A 173 13.20 1.25 8.13
N LEU A 174 12.49 0.96 7.04
CA LEU A 174 12.63 -0.30 6.31
C LEU A 174 14.09 -0.60 5.95
N GLY A 175 14.91 0.43 5.68
CA GLY A 175 16.32 0.27 5.35
C GLY A 175 17.22 -0.19 6.50
N ALA A 176 16.75 -0.12 7.75
CA ALA A 176 17.41 -0.73 8.90
C ALA A 176 17.03 -2.22 9.07
N LEU A 177 15.99 -2.69 8.39
CA LEU A 177 15.39 -4.02 8.58
C LEU A 177 15.67 -4.99 7.43
N THR A 178 16.13 -4.49 6.28
CA THR A 178 16.26 -5.30 5.06
C THR A 178 17.44 -4.88 4.19
N SER A 179 17.74 -5.66 3.16
CA SER A 179 18.86 -5.40 2.26
C SER A 179 18.58 -4.22 1.31
N VAL A 180 19.64 -3.59 0.77
CA VAL A 180 19.51 -2.56 -0.27
C VAL A 180 18.72 -3.09 -1.49
N GLY A 181 18.92 -4.36 -1.84
CA GLY A 181 18.18 -5.01 -2.92
C GLY A 181 16.67 -5.07 -2.65
N ARG A 182 16.28 -5.46 -1.43
CA ARG A 182 14.87 -5.47 -1.00
C ARG A 182 14.26 -4.06 -0.90
N LEU A 183 15.04 -3.04 -0.56
CA LEU A 183 14.59 -1.64 -0.66
C LEU A 183 14.32 -1.24 -2.11
N LYS A 184 15.18 -1.65 -3.05
CA LYS A 184 14.95 -1.39 -4.48
C LYS A 184 13.71 -2.12 -4.99
N ILE A 185 13.44 -3.33 -4.51
CA ILE A 185 12.20 -4.09 -4.77
C ILE A 185 10.97 -3.32 -4.25
N ALA A 186 11.00 -2.86 -3.00
CA ALA A 186 9.90 -2.07 -2.41
C ALA A 186 9.57 -0.85 -3.28
N ALA A 187 10.61 -0.09 -3.66
CA ALA A 187 10.46 1.08 -4.52
C ALA A 187 9.90 0.72 -5.90
N ALA A 188 10.39 -0.38 -6.51
CA ALA A 188 9.93 -0.84 -7.81
C ALA A 188 8.44 -1.16 -7.79
N LEU A 189 8.00 -2.00 -6.85
CA LEU A 189 6.59 -2.39 -6.73
C LEU A 189 5.69 -1.19 -6.42
N LEU A 190 6.13 -0.28 -5.54
CA LEU A 190 5.40 0.93 -5.18
C LEU A 190 5.19 1.86 -6.38
N LEU A 191 6.27 2.21 -7.09
CA LEU A 191 6.25 3.23 -8.14
C LEU A 191 5.76 2.71 -9.49
N THR A 192 5.70 1.39 -9.69
CA THR A 192 5.15 0.77 -10.91
C THR A 192 3.74 0.18 -10.72
N GLY A 193 3.24 0.14 -9.49
CA GLY A 193 1.88 -0.29 -9.17
C GLY A 193 0.80 0.66 -9.70
N PRO A 194 -0.48 0.22 -9.74
CA PRO A 194 -1.60 1.00 -10.29
C PRO A 194 -2.12 2.08 -9.32
N PHE A 195 -1.54 2.18 -8.13
CA PHE A 195 -2.05 3.01 -7.03
C PHE A 195 -1.38 4.40 -6.99
N VAL A 196 -1.84 5.28 -6.09
CA VAL A 196 -1.16 6.54 -5.79
C VAL A 196 -0.02 6.27 -4.78
N PRO A 197 1.25 6.39 -5.16
CA PRO A 197 2.36 6.13 -4.23
C PRO A 197 2.57 7.31 -3.28
N LEU A 198 2.71 7.02 -1.99
CA LEU A 198 3.18 7.94 -0.96
C LEU A 198 4.60 7.53 -0.55
N LEU A 199 5.50 8.52 -0.49
CA LEU A 199 6.86 8.35 0.01
C LEU A 199 7.00 9.07 1.35
N PHE A 200 7.72 8.45 2.29
CA PHE A 200 8.11 9.14 3.52
C PHE A 200 9.43 9.88 3.33
N GLN A 201 9.57 11.06 3.94
CA GLN A 201 10.76 11.89 3.77
C GLN A 201 12.06 11.11 4.07
N GLY A 202 13.00 11.10 3.11
CA GLY A 202 14.27 10.38 3.21
C GLY A 202 14.22 8.91 2.78
N GLU A 203 13.04 8.35 2.46
CA GLU A 203 12.93 7.02 1.86
C GLU A 203 13.71 6.91 0.56
N GLU A 204 13.68 7.94 -0.27
CA GLU A 204 14.19 7.93 -1.63
C GLU A 204 15.72 7.83 -1.70
N TRP A 205 16.44 8.11 -0.61
CA TRP A 205 17.88 7.87 -0.49
C TRP A 205 18.24 6.86 0.58
N ALA A 206 17.25 6.13 1.12
CA ALA A 206 17.43 5.21 2.25
C ALA A 206 18.10 5.90 3.46
N ALA A 207 17.53 7.02 3.93
CA ALA A 207 18.03 7.79 5.07
C ALA A 207 18.36 6.89 6.27
N SER A 208 19.50 7.13 6.92
CA SER A 208 19.93 6.32 8.07
C SER A 208 19.25 6.73 9.38
N THR A 209 18.71 7.95 9.44
CA THR A 209 18.06 8.52 10.64
C THR A 209 16.72 7.84 10.89
N PRO A 210 16.40 7.42 12.13
CA PRO A 210 15.07 6.92 12.46
C PRO A 210 14.01 8.02 12.32
N PHE A 211 12.74 7.66 12.49
CA PHE A 211 11.69 8.63 12.78
C PHE A 211 10.96 8.16 14.03
N GLN A 212 11.27 8.80 15.16
CA GLN A 212 10.80 8.40 16.48
C GLN A 212 9.54 9.18 16.84
N TYR A 213 8.71 8.65 17.74
CA TYR A 213 7.63 9.42 18.35
C TYR A 213 8.22 10.42 19.35
N PHE A 214 7.97 11.72 19.14
CA PHE A 214 8.45 12.80 20.01
C PHE A 214 7.34 13.82 20.30
N THR A 215 7.42 14.45 21.47
CA THR A 215 6.45 15.38 22.02
C THR A 215 7.16 16.46 22.85
N ASP A 216 6.50 17.59 23.09
CA ASP A 216 7.01 18.68 23.94
C ASP A 216 5.86 19.20 24.82
N HIS A 217 5.39 18.34 25.74
CA HIS A 217 4.24 18.69 26.59
C HIS A 217 4.73 19.55 27.75
N GLN A 218 4.26 20.79 27.79
CA GLN A 218 4.64 21.74 28.84
C GLN A 218 4.07 21.36 30.22
N ASP A 219 2.97 20.60 30.26
CA ASP A 219 2.44 20.00 31.49
C ASP A 219 3.25 18.75 31.87
N PRO A 220 4.00 18.76 32.99
CA PRO A 220 4.83 17.63 33.39
C PRO A 220 4.05 16.34 33.71
N GLU A 221 2.79 16.43 34.13
CA GLU A 221 1.97 15.24 34.39
C GLU A 221 1.56 14.58 33.08
N LEU A 222 1.14 15.39 32.10
CA LEU A 222 0.85 14.92 30.75
C LEU A 222 2.10 14.34 30.08
N GLY A 223 3.24 15.03 30.17
CA GLY A 223 4.51 14.55 29.61
C GLY A 223 4.90 13.19 30.18
N ARG A 224 4.84 13.03 31.51
CA ARG A 224 5.12 11.75 32.17
C ARG A 224 4.12 10.65 31.76
N ALA A 225 2.83 10.98 31.66
CA ALA A 225 1.80 10.04 31.23
C ALA A 225 2.05 9.55 29.80
N VAL A 226 2.50 10.41 28.89
CA VAL A 226 2.87 10.05 27.53
C VAL A 226 4.09 9.13 27.50
N SER A 227 5.17 9.45 28.23
CA SER A 227 6.36 8.59 28.27
C SER A 227 6.05 7.21 28.85
N GLN A 228 5.26 7.13 29.93
CA GLN A 228 4.84 5.86 30.51
C GLN A 228 3.87 5.09 29.62
N GLY A 229 2.91 5.77 29.00
CA GLY A 229 1.96 5.18 28.06
C GLY A 229 2.69 4.49 26.91
N ARG A 230 3.69 5.18 26.34
CA ARG A 230 4.54 4.62 25.28
C ARG A 230 5.34 3.40 25.76
N GLN A 231 6.02 3.47 26.90
CA GLN A 231 6.77 2.31 27.41
C GLN A 231 5.87 1.08 27.65
N ASN A 232 4.66 1.29 28.16
CA ASN A 232 3.70 0.21 28.42
C ASN A 232 3.14 -0.40 27.13
N GLU A 233 2.80 0.42 26.13
CA GLU A 233 2.34 -0.03 24.82
C GLU A 233 3.38 -0.95 24.15
N PHE A 234 4.66 -0.59 24.19
CA PHE A 234 5.72 -1.35 23.53
C PHE A 234 6.14 -2.61 24.27
N ALA A 235 5.97 -2.64 25.60
CA ALA A 235 6.10 -3.86 26.38
C ALA A 235 5.06 -4.92 25.95
N TYR A 236 3.84 -4.51 25.58
CA TYR A 236 2.82 -5.43 25.05
C TYR A 236 3.24 -6.05 23.70
N PHE A 237 4.01 -5.31 22.89
CA PHE A 237 4.57 -5.79 21.62
C PHE A 237 5.90 -6.57 21.77
N GLY A 238 6.32 -6.86 23.00
CA GLY A 238 7.50 -7.69 23.29
C GLY A 238 8.85 -6.96 23.19
N TRP A 239 8.84 -5.64 23.05
CA TRP A 239 10.06 -4.81 23.05
C TRP A 239 10.52 -4.55 24.48
N ARG A 240 11.83 -4.39 24.66
CA ARG A 240 12.36 -4.05 25.98
C ARG A 240 12.12 -2.56 26.25
N PRO A 241 11.56 -2.17 27.42
CA PRO A 241 11.30 -0.77 27.72
C PRO A 241 12.51 0.15 27.58
N GLU A 242 13.72 -0.36 27.85
CA GLU A 242 14.98 0.37 27.69
C GLU A 242 15.34 0.73 26.25
N ASP A 243 14.77 0.03 25.26
CA ASP A 243 15.00 0.30 23.83
C ASP A 243 14.04 1.36 23.27
N VAL A 244 13.05 1.80 24.05
CA VAL A 244 12.05 2.81 23.66
C VAL A 244 12.56 4.20 24.06
N PRO A 245 12.89 5.08 23.10
CA PRO A 245 13.29 6.44 23.39
C PRO A 245 12.20 7.21 24.12
N ASP A 246 12.58 8.04 25.11
CA ASP A 246 11.61 8.91 25.78
C ASP A 246 11.10 9.98 24.79
N PRO A 247 9.79 10.06 24.52
CA PRO A 247 9.24 11.04 23.59
C PRO A 247 9.38 12.49 24.05
N GLN A 248 9.60 12.77 25.34
CA GLN A 248 9.80 14.14 25.86
C GLN A 248 11.28 14.59 25.81
N GLU A 249 12.22 13.69 25.52
CA GLU A 249 13.62 14.07 25.37
C GLU A 249 13.88 14.74 24.03
N ILE A 250 14.51 15.93 24.06
CA ILE A 250 14.90 16.66 22.83
C ILE A 250 15.75 15.80 21.88
N ALA A 251 16.56 14.89 22.42
CA ALA A 251 17.38 13.99 21.64
C ALA A 251 16.55 13.05 20.73
N THR A 252 15.31 12.71 21.11
CA THR A 252 14.38 11.90 20.30
C THR A 252 13.92 12.65 19.05
N PHE A 253 13.61 13.94 19.20
CA PHE A 253 13.38 14.82 18.06
C PHE A 253 14.64 14.99 17.21
N GLU A 254 15.80 15.28 17.82
CA GLU A 254 17.05 15.54 17.11
C GLU A 254 17.54 14.34 16.29
N ARG A 255 17.42 13.11 16.82
CA ARG A 255 17.74 11.87 16.08
C ARG A 255 16.82 11.65 14.88
N SER A 256 15.61 12.20 14.90
CA SER A 256 14.62 12.08 13.82
C SER A 256 14.82 13.10 12.69
N ARG A 257 15.81 13.99 12.80
CA ARG A 257 16.14 14.98 11.77
C ARG A 257 16.96 14.35 10.65
N LEU A 258 16.51 14.52 9.41
CA LEU A 258 17.20 14.04 8.22
C LEU A 258 18.63 14.62 8.12
N ARG A 259 19.58 13.75 7.83
CA ARG A 259 20.99 14.11 7.57
C ARG A 259 21.22 14.29 6.07
N TRP A 260 20.98 15.50 5.58
CA TRP A 260 21.10 15.82 4.15
C TRP A 260 22.49 15.55 3.55
N GLN A 261 23.55 15.52 4.36
CA GLN A 261 24.90 15.18 3.90
C GLN A 261 25.03 13.72 3.45
N GLU A 262 24.12 12.83 3.85
CA GLU A 262 24.07 11.43 3.41
C GLU A 262 23.91 11.30 1.90
N LEU A 263 23.25 12.26 1.25
CA LEU A 263 23.04 12.28 -0.20
C LEU A 263 24.35 12.24 -1.01
N ALA A 264 25.47 12.66 -0.42
CA ALA A 264 26.78 12.64 -1.07
C ALA A 264 27.49 11.29 -0.95
N GLN A 265 26.96 10.34 -0.18
CA GLN A 265 27.54 9.01 0.00
C GLN A 265 26.99 8.05 -1.06
N ASP A 266 27.83 7.15 -1.56
CA ASP A 266 27.54 6.33 -2.74
C ASP A 266 26.25 5.49 -2.63
N SER A 267 26.01 4.85 -1.48
CA SER A 267 24.81 4.01 -1.27
C SER A 267 23.50 4.81 -1.30
N HIS A 268 23.48 5.98 -0.67
CA HIS A 268 22.33 6.87 -0.64
C HIS A 268 22.09 7.54 -2.01
N ALA A 269 23.18 7.92 -2.68
CA ALA A 269 23.12 8.48 -4.03
C ALA A 269 22.61 7.47 -5.06
N ASP A 270 23.01 6.19 -4.96
CA ASP A 270 22.52 5.11 -5.81
C ASP A 270 21.03 4.85 -5.60
N MET A 271 20.56 4.82 -4.35
CA MET A 271 19.13 4.71 -4.05
C MET A 271 18.34 5.91 -4.60
N LEU A 272 18.86 7.13 -4.44
CA LEU A 272 18.21 8.32 -5.00
C LEU A 272 18.13 8.27 -6.53
N LYS A 273 19.18 7.78 -7.19
CA LYS A 273 19.17 7.56 -8.64
C LYS A 273 18.10 6.52 -9.03
N TRP A 274 17.97 5.44 -8.26
CA TRP A 274 16.93 4.43 -8.45
C TRP A 274 15.52 5.02 -8.38
N TYR A 275 15.19 5.74 -7.30
CA TYR A 275 13.87 6.39 -7.13
C TYR A 275 13.59 7.41 -8.23
N ARG A 276 14.56 8.27 -8.58
CA ARG A 276 14.40 9.23 -9.68
C ARG A 276 14.10 8.56 -11.01
N SER A 277 14.76 7.43 -11.28
CA SER A 277 14.56 6.67 -12.53
C SER A 277 13.17 6.03 -12.56
N LEU A 278 12.70 5.45 -11.45
CA LEU A 278 11.35 4.91 -11.33
C LEU A 278 10.28 5.99 -11.47
N ILE A 279 10.45 7.14 -10.83
CA ILE A 279 9.52 8.28 -10.95
C ILE A 279 9.48 8.81 -12.39
N ALA A 280 10.65 8.95 -13.02
CA ALA A 280 10.74 9.37 -14.42
C ALA A 280 10.05 8.36 -15.35
N LEU A 281 10.25 7.06 -15.13
CA LEU A 281 9.62 5.99 -15.89
C LEU A 281 8.09 6.01 -15.70
N ARG A 282 7.60 6.09 -14.46
CA ARG A 282 6.16 6.20 -14.15
C ARG A 282 5.52 7.38 -14.86
N ARG A 283 6.18 8.54 -14.84
CA ARG A 283 5.69 9.76 -15.52
C ARG A 283 5.73 9.65 -17.05
N GLY A 284 6.75 8.98 -17.58
CA GLY A 284 7.00 8.88 -19.02
C GLY A 284 6.19 7.78 -19.72
N HIS A 285 5.68 6.79 -18.98
CA HIS A 285 5.03 5.62 -19.54
C HIS A 285 3.53 5.58 -19.17
N PRO A 286 2.59 5.82 -20.11
CA PRO A 286 1.15 5.81 -19.83
C PRO A 286 0.63 4.52 -19.17
N GLY A 287 1.25 3.39 -19.51
CA GLY A 287 0.98 2.09 -18.91
C GLY A 287 1.25 1.95 -17.40
N LEU A 288 1.97 2.92 -16.80
CA LEU A 288 2.28 2.95 -15.38
C LEU A 288 1.44 3.98 -14.61
N ALA A 289 0.53 4.70 -15.27
CA ALA A 289 -0.42 5.59 -14.62
C ALA A 289 -1.36 4.82 -13.67
N CYS A 290 -2.09 5.53 -12.82
CA CYS A 290 -3.19 4.92 -12.07
C CYS A 290 -4.27 4.41 -13.04
N GLY A 291 -4.96 3.33 -12.68
CA GLY A 291 -5.97 2.75 -13.55
C GLY A 291 -6.70 1.56 -12.95
N PRO A 292 -7.53 0.88 -13.76
CA PRO A 292 -8.38 -0.21 -13.32
C PRO A 292 -7.57 -1.34 -12.66
N LEU A 293 -8.10 -1.89 -11.56
CA LEU A 293 -7.43 -2.97 -10.82
C LEU A 293 -7.30 -4.25 -11.66
N ASP A 294 -8.26 -4.52 -12.54
CA ASP A 294 -8.26 -5.69 -13.45
C ASP A 294 -7.18 -5.62 -14.55
N ASP A 295 -6.49 -4.47 -14.68
CA ASP A 295 -5.32 -4.32 -15.55
C ASP A 295 -4.08 -5.01 -14.99
N VAL A 296 -4.08 -5.31 -13.68
CA VAL A 296 -2.93 -5.88 -12.97
C VAL A 296 -3.10 -7.38 -12.81
N THR A 297 -2.15 -8.12 -13.39
CA THR A 297 -1.92 -9.52 -13.05
C THR A 297 -0.60 -9.71 -12.36
N VAL A 298 -0.52 -10.69 -11.46
CA VAL A 298 0.73 -11.03 -10.79
C VAL A 298 0.86 -12.55 -10.83
N ASP A 299 1.92 -13.01 -11.46
CA ASP A 299 2.38 -14.40 -11.41
C ASP A 299 3.46 -14.53 -10.34
N PHE A 300 3.55 -15.68 -9.67
CA PHE A 300 4.51 -15.87 -8.58
C PHE A 300 4.79 -17.34 -8.28
N ASP A 301 5.96 -17.59 -7.70
CA ASP A 301 6.29 -18.86 -7.07
C ASP A 301 6.68 -18.61 -5.60
N ALA A 302 5.92 -19.21 -4.68
CA ALA A 302 6.15 -19.04 -3.24
C ALA A 302 7.37 -19.84 -2.73
N GLY A 303 7.73 -20.93 -3.39
CA GLY A 303 8.88 -21.76 -3.03
C GLY A 303 10.20 -21.14 -3.51
N GLU A 304 10.22 -20.64 -4.74
CA GLU A 304 11.37 -19.96 -5.34
C GLU A 304 11.43 -18.46 -5.00
N GLN A 305 10.36 -17.93 -4.41
CA GLN A 305 10.23 -16.56 -3.92
C GLN A 305 10.43 -15.47 -4.99
N TRP A 306 9.84 -15.63 -6.17
CA TRP A 306 9.80 -14.59 -7.19
C TRP A 306 8.36 -14.21 -7.53
N LEU A 307 8.16 -12.98 -8.03
CA LEU A 307 6.88 -12.57 -8.62
C LEU A 307 7.08 -11.67 -9.84
N VAL A 308 6.11 -11.67 -10.73
CA VAL A 308 6.04 -10.85 -11.93
C VAL A 308 4.70 -10.14 -11.98
N MET A 309 4.69 -8.83 -11.72
CA MET A 309 3.53 -7.96 -11.88
C MET A 309 3.46 -7.44 -13.31
N GLN A 310 2.32 -7.62 -13.98
CA GLN A 310 2.05 -7.17 -15.34
C GLN A 310 1.01 -6.05 -15.32
N ARG A 311 1.31 -4.96 -16.03
CA ARG A 311 0.40 -3.84 -16.34
C ARG A 311 -0.06 -3.99 -17.79
N ARG A 312 -1.21 -4.63 -18.01
CA ARG A 312 -1.62 -5.13 -19.34
C ARG A 312 -1.81 -4.02 -20.38
N ALA A 313 -2.48 -2.93 -20.01
CA ALA A 313 -2.72 -1.78 -20.88
C ALA A 313 -1.42 -1.11 -21.32
N GLY A 314 -0.37 -1.22 -20.49
CA GLY A 314 0.96 -0.71 -20.75
C GLY A 314 1.91 -1.67 -21.44
N ALA A 315 1.57 -2.97 -21.48
CA ALA A 315 2.52 -4.03 -21.74
C ALA A 315 3.83 -3.83 -20.96
N ILE A 316 3.74 -3.61 -19.64
CA ILE A 316 4.90 -3.52 -18.75
C ILE A 316 4.89 -4.74 -17.83
N SER A 317 6.05 -5.38 -17.66
CA SER A 317 6.24 -6.40 -16.63
C SER A 317 7.29 -5.92 -15.62
N VAL A 318 7.01 -6.14 -14.35
CA VAL A 318 7.86 -5.80 -13.21
C VAL A 318 8.15 -7.11 -12.49
N ALA A 319 9.37 -7.60 -12.62
CA ALA A 319 9.79 -8.84 -12.01
C ALA A 319 10.69 -8.57 -10.81
N VAL A 320 10.49 -9.32 -9.73
CA VAL A 320 11.32 -9.26 -8.53
C VAL A 320 11.68 -10.66 -8.06
N ASN A 321 12.92 -10.81 -7.61
CA ASN A 321 13.41 -12.03 -6.98
C ASN A 321 13.71 -11.74 -5.51
N LEU A 322 12.94 -12.35 -4.61
CA LEU A 322 13.11 -12.29 -3.16
C LEU A 322 13.84 -13.53 -2.61
N GLY A 323 14.07 -14.52 -3.46
CA GLY A 323 14.72 -15.77 -3.14
C GLY A 323 16.23 -15.63 -2.97
N PRO A 324 16.87 -16.62 -2.33
CA PRO A 324 18.30 -16.57 -2.02
C PRO A 324 19.20 -16.90 -3.23
N VAL A 325 18.62 -17.35 -4.35
CA VAL A 325 19.33 -17.78 -5.55
C VAL A 325 18.80 -17.06 -6.78
N PRO A 326 19.60 -16.90 -7.85
CA PRO A 326 19.11 -16.35 -9.11
C PRO A 326 17.94 -17.18 -9.67
N CYS A 327 16.93 -16.51 -10.25
CA CYS A 327 15.81 -17.16 -10.93
C CYS A 327 15.80 -16.79 -12.42
N GLU A 328 15.32 -17.73 -13.26
CA GLU A 328 15.17 -17.52 -14.70
C GLU A 328 13.72 -17.15 -15.01
N LEU A 329 13.52 -15.98 -15.61
CA LEU A 329 12.19 -15.47 -15.92
C LEU A 329 12.07 -15.07 -17.39
N GLN A 330 10.99 -15.52 -18.03
CA GLN A 330 10.63 -15.14 -19.39
C GLN A 330 9.84 -13.82 -19.37
N LEU A 331 10.50 -12.69 -19.62
CA LEU A 331 9.92 -11.37 -19.32
C LEU A 331 9.58 -10.50 -20.52
N GLY A 332 10.29 -10.61 -21.65
CA GLY A 332 10.10 -9.73 -22.79
C GLY A 332 11.40 -9.46 -23.55
N GLN A 333 11.49 -8.34 -24.26
CA GLN A 333 12.63 -8.02 -25.14
C GLN A 333 13.49 -6.84 -24.68
N GLU A 334 12.92 -5.87 -23.95
CA GLU A 334 13.65 -4.64 -23.59
C GLU A 334 13.57 -4.35 -22.09
N ILE A 335 14.75 -4.19 -21.47
CA ILE A 335 14.87 -3.69 -20.09
C ILE A 335 14.72 -2.17 -20.12
N LEU A 336 13.65 -1.69 -19.48
CA LEU A 336 13.44 -0.26 -19.27
C LEU A 336 14.23 0.24 -18.06
N LEU A 337 14.32 -0.59 -17.03
CA LEU A 337 15.02 -0.25 -15.80
C LEU A 337 15.40 -1.52 -15.01
N SER A 338 16.59 -1.57 -14.41
CA SER A 338 17.08 -2.70 -13.62
C SER A 338 17.77 -2.25 -12.34
N SER A 339 17.52 -2.94 -11.23
CA SER A 339 18.23 -2.72 -9.97
C SER A 339 19.65 -3.30 -9.98
N VAL A 340 19.94 -4.16 -10.96
CA VAL A 340 21.23 -4.83 -11.19
C VAL A 340 21.92 -4.18 -12.39
N PRO A 341 23.16 -3.69 -12.23
CA PRO A 341 23.95 -3.17 -13.34
C PRO A 341 24.13 -4.22 -14.44
N ASP A 342 24.09 -3.78 -15.70
CA ASP A 342 24.40 -4.58 -16.88
C ASP A 342 23.56 -5.87 -17.05
N LEU A 343 22.40 -5.96 -16.38
CA LEU A 343 21.44 -7.05 -16.59
C LEU A 343 21.07 -7.13 -18.07
N GLN A 344 21.08 -8.34 -18.62
CA GLN A 344 20.76 -8.60 -20.03
C GLN A 344 19.50 -9.46 -20.13
N ILE A 345 18.82 -9.31 -21.25
CA ILE A 345 17.84 -10.28 -21.74
C ILE A 345 18.54 -11.06 -22.85
N ASP A 346 18.45 -12.38 -22.82
CA ASP A 346 18.98 -13.21 -23.91
C ASP A 346 18.09 -13.19 -25.17
N ASP A 347 18.55 -13.82 -26.24
CA ASP A 347 17.85 -13.88 -27.53
C ASP A 347 16.48 -14.59 -27.44
N ASP A 348 16.28 -15.42 -26.42
CA ASP A 348 15.04 -16.13 -26.15
C ASP A 348 14.09 -15.32 -25.24
N GLY A 349 14.50 -14.14 -24.76
CA GLY A 349 13.69 -13.26 -23.91
C GLY A 349 13.74 -13.63 -22.41
N VAL A 350 14.75 -14.40 -22.00
CA VAL A 350 14.96 -14.86 -20.63
C VAL A 350 15.90 -13.90 -19.89
N VAL A 351 15.56 -13.64 -18.63
CA VAL A 351 16.35 -12.85 -17.70
C VAL A 351 16.74 -13.73 -16.52
N VAL A 352 18.04 -13.82 -16.25
CA VAL A 352 18.57 -14.40 -15.01
C VAL A 352 18.60 -13.31 -13.95
N LEU A 353 17.59 -13.26 -13.09
CA LEU A 353 17.41 -12.22 -12.08
C LEU A 353 18.07 -12.65 -10.76
N PRO A 354 19.15 -11.96 -10.29
CA PRO A 354 19.81 -12.30 -9.03
C PRO A 354 18.91 -12.19 -7.79
N ALA A 355 19.34 -12.77 -6.68
CA ALA A 355 18.68 -12.61 -5.38
C ALA A 355 18.52 -11.11 -5.01
N ASP A 356 17.43 -10.78 -4.33
CA ASP A 356 17.09 -9.42 -3.88
C ASP A 356 17.19 -8.36 -5.00
N SER A 357 16.61 -8.64 -6.16
CA SER A 357 16.65 -7.72 -7.29
C SER A 357 15.33 -7.54 -8.03
N ALA A 358 15.23 -6.44 -8.79
CA ALA A 358 14.06 -6.02 -9.53
C ALA A 358 14.43 -5.56 -10.94
N VAL A 359 13.54 -5.86 -11.90
CA VAL A 359 13.65 -5.39 -13.29
C VAL A 359 12.28 -4.98 -13.81
N VAL A 360 12.25 -3.90 -14.58
CA VAL A 360 11.08 -3.40 -15.31
C VAL A 360 11.36 -3.56 -16.80
N VAL A 361 10.48 -4.26 -17.52
CA VAL A 361 10.63 -4.55 -18.94
C VAL A 361 9.40 -4.10 -19.74
N ASP A 362 9.62 -3.80 -21.01
CA ASP A 362 8.57 -3.68 -22.01
C ASP A 362 8.21 -5.08 -22.56
N SER A 363 6.93 -5.44 -22.46
CA SER A 363 6.35 -6.71 -22.88
C SER A 363 5.39 -6.57 -24.08
N SER A 364 5.43 -5.45 -24.82
CA SER A 364 4.54 -5.11 -25.96
C SER A 364 4.61 -6.08 -27.15
N ARG A 365 5.53 -7.04 -27.15
CA ARG A 365 5.59 -8.15 -28.12
C ARG A 365 5.84 -9.49 -27.43
N GLN A 366 4.79 -10.10 -26.87
CA GLN A 366 4.80 -11.55 -26.71
C GLN A 366 4.61 -12.20 -28.09
N VAL A 367 5.64 -12.90 -28.58
CA VAL A 367 5.42 -13.93 -29.60
C VAL A 367 4.56 -15.01 -28.94
N SER A 368 3.34 -15.18 -29.44
CA SER A 368 2.40 -16.20 -29.01
C SER A 368 3.09 -17.57 -28.91
N ARG A 369 3.10 -18.18 -27.72
CA ARG A 369 3.41 -19.61 -27.61
C ARG A 369 2.35 -20.39 -28.41
N PRO A 370 2.74 -21.39 -29.23
CA PRO A 370 1.76 -22.27 -29.86
C PRO A 370 1.04 -23.09 -28.77
N ASP A 371 -0.28 -23.14 -28.87
CA ASP A 371 -1.15 -23.94 -27.99
C ASP A 371 -0.60 -25.36 -27.80
N ALA A 372 -0.36 -25.72 -26.54
CA ALA A 372 -0.20 -27.12 -26.17
C ALA A 372 -1.57 -27.81 -26.31
N SER A 373 -1.86 -28.31 -27.50
CA SER A 373 -3.04 -29.10 -27.78
C SER A 373 -3.04 -30.36 -26.90
N ILE A 374 -3.96 -30.41 -25.94
CA ILE A 374 -4.26 -31.61 -25.16
C ILE A 374 -4.91 -32.63 -26.10
N SER A 375 -4.12 -33.65 -26.45
CA SER A 375 -4.60 -34.91 -27.04
C SER A 375 -5.41 -35.69 -26.00
N ALA A 376 -6.73 -35.51 -25.98
CA ALA A 376 -7.65 -36.40 -25.27
C ALA A 376 -8.15 -37.49 -26.21
N SER A 377 -7.59 -38.69 -26.06
CA SER A 377 -8.08 -39.92 -26.68
C SER A 377 -9.44 -40.32 -26.08
N ARG A 378 -10.47 -40.40 -26.92
CA ARG A 378 -11.80 -40.94 -26.57
C ARG A 378 -11.75 -42.46 -26.38
N PRO A 379 -12.44 -43.01 -25.37
CA PRO A 379 -13.07 -44.32 -25.47
C PRO A 379 -14.59 -44.20 -25.72
N ARG A 380 -15.10 -45.15 -26.50
CA ARG A 380 -16.51 -45.32 -26.93
C ARG A 380 -17.48 -45.66 -25.77
N PRO A 381 -18.80 -45.45 -25.94
CA PRO A 381 -19.78 -45.52 -24.87
C PRO A 381 -20.22 -46.96 -24.56
N ARG A 382 -20.55 -47.24 -23.30
CA ARG A 382 -21.37 -48.40 -22.88
C ARG A 382 -22.55 -47.94 -22.04
N GLY A 383 -23.74 -48.18 -22.58
CA GLY A 383 -24.95 -48.68 -21.91
C GLY A 383 -25.50 -47.96 -20.68
N THR A 384 -26.65 -47.30 -20.84
CA THR A 384 -27.68 -47.10 -19.80
C THR A 384 -28.13 -48.43 -19.18
N PRO A 385 -28.55 -48.44 -17.89
CA PRO A 385 -29.98 -48.44 -17.62
C PRO A 385 -30.47 -47.67 -16.37
N THR A 386 -31.64 -47.03 -16.54
CA THR A 386 -32.80 -46.87 -15.64
C THR A 386 -32.68 -46.18 -14.26
N ALA A 387 -33.25 -44.97 -14.23
CA ALA A 387 -34.25 -44.41 -13.30
C ALA A 387 -34.34 -44.90 -11.85
N ARG A 388 -34.16 -43.96 -10.90
CA ARG A 388 -35.00 -43.81 -9.70
C ARG A 388 -35.21 -42.33 -9.38
N GLN A 389 -36.49 -41.97 -9.19
CA GLN A 389 -36.99 -40.70 -8.68
C GLN A 389 -36.62 -40.52 -7.21
N TYR A 390 -36.35 -39.29 -6.79
CA TYR A 390 -36.48 -38.85 -5.39
C TYR A 390 -37.08 -37.44 -5.34
N GLU A 391 -38.13 -37.31 -4.51
CA GLU A 391 -38.92 -36.12 -4.20
C GLU A 391 -38.18 -35.14 -3.25
N PRO A 392 -38.61 -33.86 -3.17
CA PRO A 392 -37.97 -32.86 -2.32
C PRO A 392 -38.55 -32.85 -0.90
N ILE A 393 -37.65 -32.69 0.09
CA ILE A 393 -38.01 -32.45 1.50
C ILE A 393 -38.12 -30.94 1.72
N ALA A 394 -39.30 -30.51 2.16
CA ALA A 394 -39.55 -29.18 2.73
C ALA A 394 -39.33 -29.23 4.25
N PHE A 395 -38.72 -28.19 4.80
CA PHE A 395 -38.72 -27.92 6.25
C PHE A 395 -39.46 -26.62 6.50
N GLY A 396 -40.44 -26.68 7.42
CA GLY A 396 -41.09 -25.53 8.04
C GLY A 396 -40.44 -25.18 9.37
#